data_AF-A0A2M7MZZ8-F1
#
_entry.id   AF-A0A2M7MZZ8-F1
#
_cell.length_a   1.000
_cell.length_b   1.000
_cell.length_c   1.000
_cell.angle_alpha   90.00
_cell.angle_beta   90.00
_cell.angle_gamma   90.00
#
_symmetry.space_group_name_H-M   'P 1'
#
loop_
_entity.id
_entity.type
_entity.pdbx_description
1 polymer ?
#
loop_
_entity_poly.entity_id
_entity_poly.type
_entity_poly.pdbx_seq_one_letter_code
_entity_poly.pdbx_strand_id
1 'polypeptide(L)'
;MINIGLVGEDPNDTSSIKNLLLKKYKNKVNFFQLTKRIKGCQLSNSKIEKLLPIEFKDYKCKFIIYIRDLDGFKSQKIKIQSIEKWYKNLDSKINNQGLLLLNIWEIEALIIADIEAFNKLYKISYNYSGDPMAIKEPKEELKKRTRKNRKKYEESDCPEIFNKLNFETVKKNCSYFKNFIKNFDEKLKKN
;
A
#
# COMPACT_ATOMS: atom_id res chain seq x y z
N MET A 1 22.21 -3.48 -2.18
CA MET A 1 20.76 -3.15 -2.16
C MET A 1 20.09 -4.00 -1.09
N ILE A 2 19.11 -3.44 -0.39
CA ILE A 2 18.34 -4.14 0.66
C ILE A 2 17.12 -4.79 0.02
N ASN A 3 16.93 -6.08 0.23
CA ASN A 3 15.75 -6.80 -0.28
C ASN A 3 14.60 -6.67 0.71
N ILE A 4 13.41 -6.31 0.24
CA ILE A 4 12.21 -6.12 1.06
C ILE A 4 11.05 -6.88 0.42
N GLY A 5 10.37 -7.68 1.23
CA GLY A 5 9.17 -8.40 0.82
C GLY A 5 7.94 -7.50 0.83
N LEU A 6 7.02 -7.70 -0.10
CA LEU A 6 5.71 -7.06 -0.13
C LEU A 6 4.63 -8.14 -0.08
N VAL A 7 3.72 -8.03 0.87
CA VAL A 7 2.55 -8.91 1.03
C VAL A 7 1.31 -8.04 1.06
N GLY A 8 0.30 -8.37 0.28
CA GLY A 8 -0.98 -7.67 0.25
C GLY A 8 -2.08 -8.57 -0.29
N GLU A 9 -3.31 -8.08 -0.27
CA GLU A 9 -4.50 -8.84 -0.72
C GLU A 9 -4.60 -8.92 -2.25
N ASP A 10 -4.20 -7.85 -2.93
CA ASP A 10 -4.19 -7.75 -4.39
C ASP A 10 -2.76 -7.51 -4.95
N PRO A 11 -2.35 -8.24 -6.00
CA PRO A 11 -1.15 -7.92 -6.76
C PRO A 11 -1.06 -6.48 -7.28
N ASN A 12 -2.19 -5.84 -7.60
CA ASN A 12 -2.26 -4.44 -8.00
C ASN A 12 -1.83 -3.52 -6.86
N ASP A 13 -2.27 -3.77 -5.63
CA ASP A 13 -1.90 -2.94 -4.47
C ASP A 13 -0.41 -3.04 -4.17
N THR A 14 0.10 -4.27 -4.12
CA THR A 14 1.53 -4.52 -3.89
C THR A 14 2.40 -3.89 -4.98
N SER A 15 1.96 -3.96 -6.25
CA SER A 15 2.64 -3.30 -7.38
C SER A 15 2.57 -1.78 -7.29
N SER A 16 1.43 -1.24 -6.86
CA SER A 16 1.20 0.19 -6.68
C SER A 16 2.14 0.76 -5.60
N ILE A 17 2.15 0.15 -4.42
CA ILE A 17 3.05 0.55 -3.33
C ILE A 17 4.52 0.42 -3.75
N LYS A 18 4.89 -0.67 -4.44
CA LYS A 18 6.24 -0.83 -5.01
C LYS A 18 6.61 0.36 -5.90
N ASN A 19 5.73 0.74 -6.83
CA ASN A 19 5.99 1.82 -7.78
C ASN A 19 6.20 3.17 -7.07
N LEU A 20 5.38 3.46 -6.06
CA LEU A 20 5.51 4.66 -5.25
C LEU A 20 6.80 4.67 -4.42
N LEU A 21 7.13 3.57 -3.72
CA LEU A 21 8.35 3.51 -2.92
C LEU A 21 9.62 3.59 -3.78
N LEU A 22 9.62 3.01 -4.98
CA LEU A 22 10.75 3.09 -5.90
C LEU A 22 11.06 4.53 -6.35
N LYS A 23 10.11 5.47 -6.28
CA LYS A 23 10.38 6.89 -6.53
C LYS A 23 11.50 7.45 -5.65
N LYS A 24 11.59 6.97 -4.42
CA LYS A 24 12.58 7.41 -3.44
C LYS A 24 13.69 6.40 -3.19
N TYR A 25 13.37 5.11 -3.18
CA TYR A 25 14.27 4.08 -2.68
C TYR A 25 14.92 3.20 -3.76
N LYS A 26 14.72 3.49 -5.06
CA LYS A 26 15.24 2.66 -6.18
C LYS A 26 16.72 2.27 -6.09
N ASN A 27 17.58 3.18 -5.60
CA ASN A 27 19.03 2.95 -5.54
C ASN A 27 19.46 2.21 -4.27
N LYS A 28 18.53 2.00 -3.31
CA LYS A 28 18.81 1.42 -1.99
C LYS A 28 18.12 0.09 -1.78
N VAL A 29 16.93 -0.09 -2.36
CA VAL A 29 16.00 -1.17 -2.03
C VAL A 29 15.53 -1.91 -3.28
N ASN A 30 15.47 -3.23 -3.17
CA ASN A 30 14.76 -4.13 -4.08
C ASN A 30 13.46 -4.61 -3.43
N PHE A 31 12.35 -4.48 -4.14
CA PHE A 31 11.05 -4.95 -3.66
C PHE A 31 10.62 -6.24 -4.38
N PHE A 32 10.34 -7.28 -3.59
CA PHE A 32 9.87 -8.58 -4.03
C PHE A 32 8.44 -8.78 -3.53
N GLN A 33 7.50 -8.94 -4.45
CA GLN A 33 6.16 -9.35 -4.07
C GLN A 33 6.20 -10.83 -3.69
N LEU A 34 5.90 -11.11 -2.43
CA LEU A 34 5.84 -12.44 -1.86
C LEU A 34 4.40 -12.95 -1.99
N THR A 35 4.22 -14.27 -2.02
CA THR A 35 2.91 -14.94 -2.03
C THR A 35 2.01 -14.52 -3.20
N LYS A 36 2.59 -14.19 -4.37
CA LYS A 36 1.91 -13.62 -5.56
C LYS A 36 0.62 -14.31 -6.00
N ARG A 37 0.46 -15.60 -5.68
CA ARG A 37 -0.67 -16.43 -6.11
C ARG A 37 -1.84 -16.41 -5.13
N ILE A 38 -1.72 -15.72 -4.00
CA ILE A 38 -2.69 -15.82 -2.92
C ILE A 38 -3.48 -14.51 -2.86
N LYS A 39 -4.79 -14.61 -3.11
CA LYS A 39 -5.73 -13.48 -3.18
C LYS A 39 -6.70 -13.51 -2.00
N GLY A 40 -7.05 -12.33 -1.47
CA GLY A 40 -8.16 -12.13 -0.52
C GLY A 40 -8.12 -13.02 0.74
N CYS A 41 -9.25 -13.67 1.05
CA CYS A 41 -9.50 -14.49 2.27
C CYS A 41 -8.48 -15.62 2.55
N GLN A 42 -7.59 -15.92 1.60
CA GLN A 42 -6.54 -16.90 1.76
C GLN A 42 -5.31 -16.35 2.53
N LEU A 43 -5.28 -15.05 2.84
CA LEU A 43 -4.26 -14.46 3.72
C LEU A 43 -4.25 -15.05 5.14
N SER A 44 -5.32 -15.76 5.50
CA SER A 44 -5.50 -16.43 6.78
C SER A 44 -5.25 -17.95 6.71
N ASN A 45 -4.82 -18.46 5.55
CA ASN A 45 -4.69 -19.89 5.32
C ASN A 45 -3.31 -20.39 5.77
N SER A 46 -3.28 -21.60 6.36
CA SER A 46 -2.04 -22.30 6.79
C SER A 46 -0.97 -22.39 5.70
N LYS A 47 -1.35 -22.31 4.41
CA LYS A 47 -0.42 -22.26 3.28
C LYS A 47 0.46 -21.01 3.29
N ILE A 48 -0.08 -19.83 3.62
CA ILE A 48 0.75 -18.61 3.72
C ILE A 48 1.73 -18.73 4.86
N GLU A 49 1.27 -19.21 6.02
CA GLU A 49 2.13 -19.33 7.19
C GLU A 49 3.37 -20.21 6.92
N LYS A 50 3.26 -21.15 5.98
CA LYS A 50 4.36 -22.00 5.52
C LYS A 50 5.19 -21.39 4.39
N LEU A 51 4.55 -20.78 3.39
CA LEU A 51 5.23 -20.24 2.22
C LEU A 51 5.98 -18.94 2.53
N LEU A 52 5.43 -18.09 3.40
CA LEU A 52 5.97 -16.77 3.67
C LEU A 52 7.40 -16.84 4.24
N PRO A 53 7.73 -17.68 5.25
CA PRO A 53 9.09 -17.80 5.75
C PRO A 53 10.06 -18.40 4.73
N ILE A 54 9.58 -19.24 3.81
CA ILE A 54 10.39 -19.83 2.74
C ILE A 54 10.79 -18.72 1.76
N GLU A 55 9.81 -18.02 1.17
CA GLU A 55 10.10 -16.96 0.21
C GLU A 55 10.89 -15.80 0.85
N PHE A 56 10.62 -15.48 2.12
CA PHE A 56 11.39 -14.49 2.87
C PHE A 56 12.89 -14.84 2.91
N LYS A 57 13.22 -16.11 3.15
CA LYS A 57 14.61 -16.61 3.14
C LYS A 57 15.20 -16.68 1.74
N ASP A 58 14.44 -17.19 0.76
CA ASP A 58 14.90 -17.36 -0.62
C ASP A 58 15.28 -16.03 -1.26
N TYR A 59 14.44 -15.00 -1.07
CA TYR A 59 14.73 -13.64 -1.54
C TYR A 59 15.69 -12.87 -0.63
N LYS A 60 16.17 -13.46 0.47
CA LYS A 60 17.03 -12.83 1.47
C LYS A 60 16.46 -11.48 1.94
N CYS A 61 15.15 -11.44 2.16
CA CYS A 61 14.44 -10.25 2.57
C CYS A 61 14.92 -9.82 3.96
N LYS A 62 15.14 -8.51 4.14
CA LYS A 62 15.50 -7.92 5.45
C LYS A 62 14.27 -7.79 6.34
N PHE A 63 13.15 -7.40 5.74
CA PHE A 63 11.84 -7.33 6.38
C PHE A 63 10.74 -7.35 5.32
N ILE A 64 9.49 -7.49 5.78
CA ILE A 64 8.29 -7.47 4.93
C ILE A 64 7.46 -6.20 5.19
N ILE A 65 6.89 -5.63 4.14
CA ILE A 65 5.78 -4.68 4.23
C ILE A 65 4.47 -5.44 4.00
N TYR A 66 3.58 -5.40 4.98
CA TYR A 66 2.22 -5.91 4.87
C TYR A 66 1.30 -4.75 4.49
N ILE A 67 0.61 -4.87 3.36
CA ILE A 67 -0.26 -3.84 2.80
C ILE A 67 -1.70 -4.28 3.00
N ARG A 68 -2.50 -3.45 3.67
CA ARG A 68 -3.89 -3.78 3.93
C ARG A 68 -4.76 -2.54 4.06
N ASP A 69 -5.99 -2.67 3.61
CA ASP A 69 -7.02 -1.66 3.72
C ASP A 69 -7.81 -1.84 5.01
N LEU A 70 -8.25 -0.72 5.59
CA LEU A 70 -9.09 -0.72 6.80
C LEU A 70 -10.59 -0.83 6.46
N ASP A 71 -11.00 -0.38 5.27
CA ASP A 71 -12.41 -0.21 4.88
C ASP A 71 -13.20 0.57 5.93
N GLY A 72 -12.58 1.61 6.49
CA GLY A 72 -13.13 2.27 7.67
C GLY A 72 -12.31 3.45 8.18
N PHE A 73 -12.88 4.10 9.19
CA PHE A 73 -12.24 5.22 9.87
C PHE A 73 -11.22 4.78 10.91
N LYS A 74 -10.21 5.62 11.13
CA LYS A 74 -9.21 5.44 12.20
C LYS A 74 -9.79 5.28 13.62
N SER A 75 -11.02 5.74 13.85
CA SER A 75 -11.70 5.62 15.14
C SER A 75 -12.27 4.21 15.40
N GLN A 76 -12.35 3.36 14.37
CA GLN A 76 -12.90 2.01 14.46
C GLN A 76 -11.88 1.02 15.05
N LYS A 77 -11.62 1.16 16.36
CA LYS A 77 -10.61 0.38 17.11
C LYS A 77 -10.74 -1.13 16.91
N ILE A 78 -11.97 -1.67 16.83
CA ILE A 78 -12.21 -3.11 16.66
C ILE A 78 -11.64 -3.61 15.31
N LYS A 79 -11.85 -2.86 14.22
CA LYS A 79 -11.30 -3.22 12.90
C LYS A 79 -9.77 -3.15 12.90
N ILE A 80 -9.22 -2.09 13.49
CA ILE A 80 -7.76 -1.93 13.61
C ILE A 80 -7.15 -3.10 14.39
N GLN A 81 -7.73 -3.45 15.55
CA GLN A 81 -7.27 -4.58 16.37
C GLN A 81 -7.32 -5.91 15.62
N SER A 82 -8.36 -6.14 14.80
CA SER A 82 -8.46 -7.33 13.95
C SER A 82 -7.31 -7.41 12.94
N ILE A 83 -7.03 -6.30 12.24
CA ILE A 83 -5.92 -6.23 11.28
C ILE A 83 -4.56 -6.37 11.97
N GLU A 84 -4.37 -5.72 13.12
CA GLU A 84 -3.16 -5.86 13.92
C GLU A 84 -2.93 -7.30 14.40
N LYS A 85 -3.99 -8.00 14.82
CA LYS A 85 -3.91 -9.41 15.22
C LYS A 85 -3.51 -10.29 14.05
N TRP A 86 -4.11 -10.08 12.88
CA TRP A 86 -3.72 -10.77 11.65
C TRP A 86 -2.26 -10.50 11.30
N TYR A 87 -1.84 -9.23 11.30
CA TYR A 87 -0.47 -8.82 11.01
C TYR A 87 0.51 -9.49 11.97
N LYS A 88 0.28 -9.41 13.29
CA LYS A 88 1.14 -10.04 14.30
C LYS A 88 1.23 -11.55 14.14
N ASN A 89 0.14 -12.23 13.79
CA ASN A 89 0.17 -13.67 13.56
C ASN A 89 1.10 -14.02 12.38
N LEU A 90 0.96 -13.33 11.24
CA LEU A 90 1.82 -13.58 10.09
C LEU A 90 3.27 -13.18 10.34
N ASP A 91 3.49 -12.03 10.97
CA ASP A 91 4.83 -11.51 11.24
C ASP A 91 5.61 -12.38 12.24
N SER A 92 4.90 -13.05 13.16
CA SER A 92 5.51 -14.03 14.07
C SER A 92 6.20 -15.18 13.33
N LYS A 93 5.75 -15.51 12.11
CA LYS A 93 6.35 -16.58 11.28
C LYS A 93 7.71 -16.19 10.69
N ILE A 94 8.04 -14.90 10.71
CA ILE A 94 9.31 -14.35 10.24
C ILE A 94 10.04 -13.57 11.34
N ASN A 95 9.90 -13.98 12.59
CA ASN A 95 10.58 -13.37 13.75
C ASN A 95 10.26 -11.88 13.94
N ASN A 96 9.03 -11.46 13.65
CA ASN A 96 8.56 -10.07 13.79
C ASN A 96 9.37 -9.06 12.94
N GLN A 97 9.83 -9.50 11.78
CA GLN A 97 10.56 -8.69 10.81
C GLN A 97 9.61 -8.03 9.81
N GLY A 98 8.49 -7.49 10.29
CA GLY A 98 7.45 -6.90 9.46
C GLY A 98 7.24 -5.41 9.71
N LEU A 99 6.52 -4.77 8.79
CA LEU A 99 6.01 -3.42 8.93
C LEU A 99 4.63 -3.36 8.26
N LEU A 100 3.62 -2.91 9.00
CA LEU A 100 2.26 -2.76 8.48
C LEU A 100 2.09 -1.39 7.81
N LEU A 101 1.65 -1.39 6.55
CA LEU A 101 1.05 -0.27 5.85
C LEU A 101 -0.47 -0.46 5.87
N LEU A 102 -1.12 0.24 6.80
CA LEU A 102 -2.58 0.24 6.92
C LEU A 102 -3.16 1.46 6.19
N ASN A 103 -3.84 1.23 5.08
CA ASN A 103 -4.50 2.28 4.32
C ASN A 103 -5.86 2.58 4.95
N ILE A 104 -6.11 3.85 5.27
CA ILE A 104 -7.43 4.28 5.76
C ILE A 104 -8.38 4.31 4.57
N TRP A 105 -9.53 3.65 4.72
CA TRP A 105 -10.40 3.25 3.61
C TRP A 105 -9.68 2.33 2.62
N GLU A 106 -9.01 2.87 1.58
CA GLU A 106 -8.39 2.10 0.51
C GLU A 106 -7.08 2.76 0.04
N ILE A 107 -6.26 2.05 -0.76
CA ILE A 107 -5.02 2.62 -1.33
C ILE A 107 -5.25 3.85 -2.20
N GLU A 108 -6.44 4.01 -2.80
CA GLU A 108 -6.83 5.14 -3.64
C GLU A 108 -6.76 6.48 -2.90
N ALA A 109 -6.81 6.48 -1.56
CA ALA A 109 -6.57 7.68 -0.77
C ALA A 109 -5.16 8.28 -1.06
N LEU A 110 -4.17 7.46 -1.43
CA LEU A 110 -2.84 7.92 -1.84
C LEU A 110 -2.85 8.59 -3.21
N ILE A 111 -3.74 8.16 -4.12
CA ILE A 111 -3.94 8.83 -5.41
C ILE A 111 -4.51 10.23 -5.16
N ILE A 112 -5.50 10.34 -4.27
CA ILE A 112 -6.13 11.61 -3.94
C ILE A 112 -5.15 12.54 -3.21
N ALA A 113 -4.20 12.00 -2.45
CA ALA A 113 -3.13 12.77 -1.82
C ALA A 113 -2.24 13.51 -2.83
N ASP A 114 -2.14 13.02 -4.07
CA ASP A 114 -1.49 13.70 -5.20
C ASP A 114 -2.41 13.70 -6.42
N ILE A 115 -3.59 14.34 -6.26
CA ILE A 115 -4.65 14.31 -7.28
C ILE A 115 -4.22 14.89 -8.63
N GLU A 116 -3.18 15.72 -8.65
CA GLU A 116 -2.62 16.28 -9.87
C GLU A 116 -2.05 15.20 -10.82
N ALA A 117 -1.48 14.13 -10.28
CA ALA A 117 -1.03 13.01 -11.11
C ALA A 117 -2.22 12.32 -11.81
N PHE A 118 -3.34 12.15 -11.08
CA PHE A 118 -4.58 11.61 -11.61
C PHE A 118 -5.21 12.53 -12.66
N ASN A 119 -5.31 13.83 -12.36
CA ASN A 119 -5.82 14.86 -13.27
C ASN A 119 -5.09 14.85 -14.62
N LYS A 120 -3.76 14.77 -14.58
CA LYS A 120 -2.92 14.69 -15.78
C LYS A 120 -3.17 13.42 -16.60
N LEU A 121 -3.33 12.27 -15.94
CA LEU A 121 -3.54 10.99 -16.61
C LEU A 121 -4.90 10.92 -17.30
N TYR A 122 -5.96 11.38 -16.65
CA TYR A 122 -7.33 11.32 -17.18
C TYR A 122 -7.78 12.58 -17.90
N LYS A 123 -6.93 13.62 -17.96
CA LYS A 123 -7.22 14.93 -18.56
C LYS A 123 -8.48 15.56 -17.95
N ILE A 124 -8.56 15.57 -16.64
CA ILE A 124 -9.65 16.21 -15.87
C ILE A 124 -9.11 17.34 -14.99
N SER A 125 -10.03 18.13 -14.45
CA SER A 125 -9.73 19.15 -13.44
C SER A 125 -10.54 18.84 -12.17
N TYR A 126 -9.93 18.11 -11.23
CA TYR A 126 -10.51 17.84 -9.93
C TYR A 126 -9.58 18.31 -8.82
N ASN A 127 -10.08 19.24 -8.00
CA ASN A 127 -9.35 19.77 -6.86
C ASN A 127 -9.83 19.11 -5.58
N TYR A 128 -8.89 18.64 -4.77
CA TYR A 128 -9.15 18.15 -3.43
C TYR A 128 -8.15 18.77 -2.45
N SER A 129 -8.64 19.46 -1.42
CA SER A 129 -7.83 20.16 -0.43
C SER A 129 -8.01 19.63 1.00
N GLY A 130 -8.75 18.52 1.16
CA GLY A 130 -9.01 17.89 2.45
C GLY A 130 -7.96 16.86 2.86
N ASP A 131 -8.24 16.15 3.96
CA ASP A 131 -7.49 14.96 4.36
C ASP A 131 -7.96 13.76 3.53
N PRO A 132 -7.12 13.15 2.65
CA PRO A 132 -7.53 12.03 1.82
C PRO A 132 -8.09 10.83 2.61
N MET A 133 -7.71 10.70 3.88
CA MET A 133 -8.20 9.64 4.77
C MET A 133 -9.64 9.87 5.26
N ALA A 134 -10.20 11.06 5.04
CA ALA A 134 -11.58 11.40 5.39
C ALA A 134 -12.57 11.02 4.28
N ILE A 135 -12.08 10.62 3.11
CA ILE A 135 -12.92 10.18 1.99
C ILE A 135 -13.33 8.73 2.23
N LYS A 136 -14.63 8.51 2.39
CA LYS A 136 -15.21 7.20 2.71
C LYS A 136 -14.99 6.16 1.61
N GLU A 137 -15.10 6.57 0.35
CA GLU A 137 -15.04 5.66 -0.79
C GLU A 137 -14.13 6.27 -1.84
N PRO A 138 -12.80 6.32 -1.58
CA PRO A 138 -11.86 7.04 -2.44
C PRO A 138 -11.84 6.47 -3.86
N LYS A 139 -12.01 5.15 -4.03
CA LYS A 139 -12.20 4.51 -5.33
C LYS A 139 -13.43 5.00 -6.08
N GLU A 140 -14.59 5.02 -5.42
CA GLU A 140 -15.83 5.48 -6.04
C GLU A 140 -15.79 6.98 -6.36
N GLU A 141 -15.08 7.77 -5.54
CA GLU A 141 -14.80 9.16 -5.84
C GLU A 141 -14.00 9.29 -7.14
N LEU A 142 -12.91 8.53 -7.34
CA LEU A 142 -12.15 8.54 -8.60
C LEU A 142 -12.97 8.07 -9.81
N LYS A 143 -13.78 7.02 -9.66
CA LYS A 143 -14.71 6.53 -10.70
C LYS A 143 -15.71 7.63 -11.09
N LYS A 144 -16.28 8.33 -10.12
CA LYS A 144 -17.22 9.44 -10.34
C LYS A 144 -16.58 10.56 -11.15
N ARG A 145 -15.32 10.92 -10.88
CA ARG A 145 -14.61 11.99 -11.58
C ARG A 145 -14.30 11.67 -13.03
N THR A 146 -14.20 10.39 -13.39
CA THR A 146 -13.89 9.95 -14.75
C THR A 146 -15.09 9.36 -15.49
N ARG A 147 -16.28 9.35 -14.88
CA ARG A 147 -17.49 8.71 -15.43
C ARG A 147 -17.87 9.18 -16.84
N LYS A 148 -17.66 10.47 -17.15
CA LYS A 148 -17.98 11.08 -18.45
C LYS A 148 -16.80 11.04 -19.45
N ASN A 149 -15.64 10.56 -19.03
CA ASN A 149 -14.46 10.50 -19.88
C ASN A 149 -14.47 9.24 -20.75
N ARG A 150 -13.76 9.30 -21.88
CA ARG A 150 -13.55 8.13 -22.75
C ARG A 150 -12.76 7.03 -22.02
N LYS A 151 -11.69 7.40 -21.30
CA LYS A 151 -11.00 6.51 -20.35
C LYS A 151 -11.62 6.74 -18.97
N LYS A 152 -12.22 5.69 -18.41
CA LYS A 152 -12.73 5.68 -17.03
C LYS A 152 -11.67 5.09 -16.12
N TYR A 153 -11.64 5.53 -14.86
CA TYR A 153 -10.78 4.93 -13.85
C TYR A 153 -11.27 3.51 -13.54
N GLU A 154 -10.32 2.57 -13.55
CA GLU A 154 -10.50 1.21 -13.04
C GLU A 154 -9.37 0.88 -12.05
N GLU A 155 -9.61 -0.02 -11.11
CA GLU A 155 -8.63 -0.41 -10.07
C GLU A 155 -7.35 -1.01 -10.68
N SER A 156 -7.45 -1.58 -11.88
CA SER A 156 -6.32 -2.05 -12.69
C SER A 156 -5.37 -0.93 -13.13
N ASP A 157 -5.81 0.34 -13.12
CA ASP A 157 -4.97 1.51 -13.40
C ASP A 157 -4.06 1.89 -12.21
N CYS A 158 -4.33 1.40 -10.99
CA CYS A 158 -3.59 1.77 -9.78
C CYS A 158 -2.06 1.68 -9.95
N PRO A 159 -1.47 0.58 -10.44
CA PRO A 159 -0.02 0.50 -10.61
C PRO A 159 0.54 1.58 -11.55
N GLU A 160 -0.17 1.92 -12.62
CA GLU A 160 0.23 2.98 -13.56
C GLU A 160 0.17 4.35 -12.87
N ILE A 161 -0.95 4.65 -12.19
CA ILE A 161 -1.14 5.91 -11.48
C ILE A 161 -0.07 6.09 -10.40
N PHE A 162 0.21 5.06 -9.60
CA PHE A 162 1.23 5.09 -8.56
C PHE A 162 2.64 5.31 -9.12
N ASN A 163 2.89 4.90 -10.36
CA ASN A 163 4.12 5.24 -11.06
C ASN A 163 4.15 6.70 -11.56
N LYS A 164 3.06 7.45 -11.50
CA LYS A 164 3.02 8.89 -11.82
C LYS A 164 2.96 9.77 -10.57
N LEU A 165 2.55 9.23 -9.41
CA LEU A 165 2.50 9.97 -8.15
C LEU A 165 3.87 10.55 -7.75
N ASN A 166 3.82 11.73 -7.15
CA ASN A 166 4.94 12.37 -6.47
C ASN A 166 5.01 11.88 -5.01
N PHE A 167 6.07 11.16 -4.69
CA PHE A 167 6.28 10.59 -3.35
C PHE A 167 6.21 11.63 -2.22
N GLU A 168 6.82 12.80 -2.39
CA GLU A 168 6.86 13.82 -1.34
C GLU A 168 5.49 14.51 -1.18
N THR A 169 4.74 14.71 -2.26
CA THR A 169 3.35 15.19 -2.20
C THR A 169 2.47 14.22 -1.42
N VAL A 170 2.51 12.92 -1.75
CA VAL A 170 1.74 11.88 -1.05
C VAL A 170 2.14 11.83 0.43
N LYS A 171 3.44 11.85 0.74
CA LYS A 171 3.95 11.88 2.12
C LYS A 171 3.51 13.13 2.89
N LYS A 172 3.44 14.29 2.24
CA LYS A 172 3.01 15.53 2.88
C LYS A 172 1.52 15.52 3.19
N ASN A 173 0.70 15.05 2.25
CA ASN A 173 -0.75 15.18 2.29
C ASN A 173 -1.46 13.99 2.97
N CYS A 174 -0.79 12.84 3.11
CA CYS A 174 -1.37 11.64 3.71
C CYS A 174 -0.63 11.25 5.00
N SER A 175 -1.27 11.47 6.16
CA SER A 175 -0.57 11.30 7.44
C SER A 175 -0.26 9.83 7.80
N TYR A 176 -1.09 8.85 7.42
CA TYR A 176 -0.75 7.44 7.66
C TYR A 176 0.46 7.03 6.82
N PHE A 177 0.54 7.48 5.57
CA PHE A 177 1.69 7.21 4.71
C PHE A 177 2.94 7.90 5.26
N LYS A 178 2.82 9.14 5.73
CA LYS A 178 3.92 9.84 6.44
C LYS A 178 4.46 9.03 7.61
N ASN A 179 3.57 8.51 8.45
CA ASN A 179 3.94 7.71 9.63
C ASN A 179 4.56 6.37 9.23
N PHE A 180 4.00 5.70 8.22
CA PHE A 180 4.58 4.50 7.64
C PHE A 180 5.99 4.75 7.13
N ILE A 181 6.21 5.82 6.36
CA ILE A 181 7.55 6.17 5.83
C ILE A 181 8.54 6.46 6.95
N LYS A 182 8.12 7.12 8.04
CA LYS A 182 8.98 7.31 9.22
C LYS A 182 9.45 5.96 9.77
N ASN A 183 8.53 5.03 10.00
CA ASN A 183 8.84 3.70 10.52
C ASN A 183 9.69 2.88 9.53
N PHE A 184 9.42 3.02 8.24
CA PHE A 184 10.18 2.38 7.16
C PHE A 184 11.63 2.88 7.14
N ASP A 185 11.85 4.19 7.20
CA ASP A 185 13.18 4.79 7.24
C ASP A 185 13.96 4.36 8.51
N GLU A 186 13.28 4.27 9.66
CA GLU A 186 13.89 3.76 10.90
C GLU A 186 14.27 2.27 10.78
N LYS A 187 13.40 1.44 10.20
CA LYS A 187 13.65 0.00 10.02
C LYS A 187 14.74 -0.27 8.99
N LEU A 188 14.90 0.61 8.00
CA LEU A 188 16.04 0.57 7.07
C LEU A 188 17.37 0.80 7.78
N LYS A 189 17.42 1.76 8.72
CA LYS A 189 18.62 2.15 9.48
C LYS A 189 19.02 1.17 10.58
N LYS A 190 18.05 0.53 11.24
CA LYS A 190 18.27 -0.25 12.48
C LYS A 190 19.04 -1.57 12.33
N ASN A 191 19.61 -1.87 11.16
CA ASN A 191 20.39 -3.08 10.90
C ASN A 191 21.28 -2.83 9.67
#